data_AF-A0AB36BLD5-F1
#
_entry.id   AF-A0AB36BLD5-F1
#
_cell.length_a   1.000
_cell.length_b   1.000
_cell.length_c   1.000
_cell.angle_alpha   90.00
_cell.angle_beta   90.00
_cell.angle_gamma   90.00
#
_symmetry.space_group_name_H-M   'P 1'
#
loop_
_entity.id
_entity.type
_entity.pdbx_description
1 polymer ?
#
loop_
_entity_poly.entity_id
_entity_poly.type
_entity_poly.pdbx_seq_one_letter_code
_entity_poly.pdbx_strand_id
1 'polypeptide(L)'
;METIKTTTDKAKEMRKEIKNQLGYTARQVSVKKTSYESICVTVKDYKVNFNEVEKIANQFEDVSYDEFTGEILLGGNTYIDVRNESINPEYLDKAKQIYEQVETNKKINGTYTINDEMKVKLIVDKNDDLNRAYIQTKDKEQLVINFNEVKLANYMTMLL
;
A
#
# COMPACT_ATOMS: atom_id res chain seq x y z
N MET A 1 25.35 24.44 -11.14
CA MET A 1 25.34 23.88 -9.79
C MET A 1 23.91 23.45 -9.53
N GLU A 2 23.66 22.15 -9.51
CA GLU A 2 22.31 21.64 -9.28
C GLU A 2 21.93 21.92 -7.82
N THR A 3 20.84 22.63 -7.61
CA THR A 3 20.40 23.00 -6.26
C THR A 3 19.87 21.75 -5.56
N ILE A 4 20.54 21.30 -4.51
CA ILE A 4 20.06 20.18 -3.68
C ILE A 4 18.70 20.57 -3.12
N LYS A 5 17.65 19.84 -3.51
CA LYS A 5 16.30 20.07 -3.01
C LYS A 5 16.18 19.53 -1.60
N THR A 6 15.67 20.35 -0.69
CA THR A 6 15.37 19.89 0.67
C THR A 6 14.18 18.91 0.64
N THR A 7 14.05 18.05 1.65
CA THR A 7 12.86 17.20 1.83
C THR A 7 11.56 18.01 1.85
N THR A 8 11.60 19.25 2.36
CA THR A 8 10.45 20.15 2.34
C THR A 8 10.08 20.55 0.91
N ASP A 9 11.06 20.80 0.05
CA ASP A 9 10.84 21.14 -1.37
C ASP A 9 10.35 19.92 -2.14
N LYS A 10 10.98 18.75 -1.94
CA LYS A 10 10.51 17.47 -2.48
C LYS A 10 9.06 17.20 -2.11
N ALA A 11 8.67 17.39 -0.85
CA ALA A 11 7.28 17.22 -0.41
C ALA A 11 6.32 18.25 -1.06
N LYS A 12 6.75 19.48 -1.31
CA LYS A 12 5.91 20.49 -2.00
C LYS A 12 5.72 20.12 -3.48
N GLU A 13 6.78 19.67 -4.14
CA GLU A 13 6.75 19.22 -5.52
C GLU A 13 5.89 17.96 -5.69
N MET A 14 6.06 16.96 -4.83
CA MET A 14 5.24 15.75 -4.83
C MET A 14 3.74 16.06 -4.72
N ARG A 15 3.33 17.01 -3.87
CA ARG A 15 1.92 17.45 -3.79
C ARG A 15 1.41 18.04 -5.10
N LYS A 16 2.26 18.81 -5.80
CA LYS A 16 1.92 19.37 -7.12
C LYS A 16 1.79 18.25 -8.14
N GLU A 17 2.72 17.30 -8.14
CA GLU A 17 2.73 16.21 -9.11
C GLU A 17 1.51 15.29 -8.97
N ILE A 18 1.20 14.85 -7.75
CA ILE A 18 0.00 14.06 -7.45
C ILE A 18 -1.26 14.80 -7.90
N LYS A 19 -1.36 16.11 -7.63
CA LYS A 19 -2.51 16.90 -8.05
C LYS A 19 -2.58 17.07 -9.57
N ASN A 20 -1.46 17.33 -10.23
CA ASN A 20 -1.41 17.63 -11.66
C ASN A 20 -1.63 16.38 -12.52
N GLN A 21 -1.00 15.26 -12.14
CA GLN A 21 -1.10 14.00 -12.89
C GLN A 21 -2.37 13.21 -12.55
N LEU A 22 -2.74 13.13 -11.27
CA LEU A 22 -3.84 12.26 -10.80
C LEU A 22 -5.09 13.03 -10.37
N GLY A 23 -5.03 14.36 -10.27
CA GLY A 23 -6.17 15.19 -9.86
C GLY A 23 -6.47 15.17 -8.36
N TYR A 24 -5.70 14.45 -7.54
CA TYR A 24 -6.03 14.27 -6.13
C TYR A 24 -5.67 15.48 -5.26
N THR A 25 -6.57 15.80 -4.32
CA THR A 25 -6.40 16.92 -3.38
C THR A 25 -5.84 16.46 -2.04
N ALA A 26 -5.43 17.41 -1.19
CA ALA A 26 -4.94 17.14 0.17
C ALA A 26 -5.96 16.42 1.10
N ARG A 27 -7.25 16.45 0.74
CA ARG A 27 -8.30 15.70 1.45
C ARG A 27 -8.25 14.21 1.13
N GLN A 28 -7.79 13.86 -0.07
CA GLN A 28 -7.72 12.49 -0.57
C GLN A 28 -6.32 11.90 -0.39
N VAL A 29 -5.27 12.69 -0.64
CA VAL A 29 -3.87 12.28 -0.47
C VAL A 29 -3.12 13.34 0.31
N SER A 30 -2.64 12.98 1.50
CA SER A 30 -1.89 13.86 2.39
C SER A 30 -0.40 13.56 2.28
N VAL A 31 0.39 14.55 1.86
CA VAL A 31 1.85 14.46 1.87
C VAL A 31 2.39 15.30 3.03
N LYS A 32 3.27 14.75 3.86
CA LYS A 32 3.88 15.44 5.01
C LYS A 32 5.35 15.06 5.15
N LYS A 33 6.23 16.06 5.35
CA LYS A 33 7.58 15.82 5.86
C LYS A 33 7.46 15.34 7.33
N THR A 34 8.21 14.32 7.68
CA THR A 34 8.38 13.84 9.05
C THR A 34 9.63 14.47 9.68
N SER A 35 9.84 14.26 10.99
CA SER A 35 10.99 14.80 11.71
C SER A 35 12.36 14.26 11.25
N TYR A 36 12.41 13.16 10.48
CA TYR A 36 13.63 12.42 10.16
C TYR A 36 13.99 12.41 8.66
N GLU A 37 13.81 13.54 7.97
CA GLU A 37 14.03 13.66 6.51
C GLU A 37 13.24 12.64 5.65
N SER A 38 12.18 12.05 6.20
CA SER A 38 11.25 11.20 5.44
C SER A 38 10.00 11.97 5.02
N ILE A 39 9.33 11.53 3.96
CA ILE A 39 8.04 12.05 3.52
C ILE A 39 7.00 10.93 3.69
N CYS A 40 6.00 11.19 4.51
CA CYS A 40 4.83 10.33 4.67
C CYS A 40 3.73 10.78 3.70
N VAL A 41 3.29 9.85 2.85
CA VAL A 41 2.16 10.00 1.93
C VAL A 41 1.02 9.13 2.43
N THR A 42 -0.14 9.72 2.67
CA THR A 42 -1.28 9.03 3.24
C THR A 42 -2.48 9.13 2.30
N VAL A 43 -2.92 8.00 1.77
CA VAL A 43 -4.17 7.86 1.02
C VAL A 43 -5.34 7.76 1.99
N LYS A 44 -6.28 8.70 1.91
CA LYS A 44 -7.41 8.89 2.84
C LYS A 44 -8.77 8.61 2.21
N ASP A 45 -8.81 8.47 0.89
CA ASP A 45 -10.01 8.19 0.11
C ASP A 45 -9.79 6.89 -0.66
N TYR A 46 -10.63 5.89 -0.43
CA TYR A 46 -10.51 4.55 -1.04
C TYR A 46 -10.71 4.57 -2.57
N LYS A 47 -11.17 5.69 -3.14
CA LYS A 47 -11.29 5.88 -4.60
C LYS A 47 -9.98 6.33 -5.26
N VAL A 48 -8.96 6.64 -4.47
CA VAL A 48 -7.62 6.96 -4.96
C VAL A 48 -6.94 5.67 -5.42
N ASN A 49 -6.36 5.69 -6.62
CA ASN A 49 -5.48 4.61 -7.05
C ASN A 49 -4.19 4.66 -6.24
N PHE A 50 -4.06 3.75 -5.28
CA PHE A 50 -2.92 3.69 -4.36
C PHE A 50 -1.59 3.52 -5.12
N ASN A 51 -1.57 2.66 -6.15
CA ASN A 51 -0.35 2.27 -6.85
C ASN A 51 0.20 3.43 -7.69
N GLU A 52 -0.67 4.22 -8.33
CA GLU A 52 -0.23 5.41 -9.07
C GLU A 52 0.29 6.50 -8.12
N VAL A 53 -0.31 6.64 -6.93
CA VAL A 53 0.23 7.54 -5.89
C VAL A 53 1.59 7.07 -5.40
N GLU A 54 1.73 5.78 -5.10
CA GLU A 54 2.98 5.18 -4.65
C GLU A 54 4.09 5.33 -5.69
N LYS A 55 3.77 5.08 -6.96
CA LYS A 55 4.68 5.26 -8.10
C LYS A 55 5.19 6.69 -8.22
N ILE A 56 4.32 7.70 -8.11
CA ILE A 56 4.76 9.11 -8.10
C ILE A 56 5.58 9.41 -6.86
N ALA A 57 5.15 8.93 -5.69
CA ALA A 57 5.83 9.21 -4.43
C ALA A 57 7.26 8.68 -4.40
N ASN A 58 7.48 7.45 -4.86
CA ASN A 58 8.78 6.78 -4.86
C ASN A 58 9.81 7.45 -5.79
N GLN A 59 9.39 8.29 -6.75
CA GLN A 59 10.31 9.09 -7.57
C GLN A 59 11.05 10.17 -6.77
N PHE A 60 10.56 10.52 -5.58
CA PHE A 60 11.19 11.49 -4.69
C PHE A 60 12.09 10.85 -3.64
N GLU A 61 12.14 9.51 -3.59
CA GLU A 61 13.07 8.78 -2.75
C GLU A 61 14.50 8.97 -3.26
N ASP A 62 15.42 9.14 -2.31
CA ASP A 62 16.82 9.45 -2.60
C ASP A 62 17.66 8.90 -1.45
N VAL A 63 18.24 7.73 -1.66
CA VAL A 63 19.04 7.03 -0.66
C VAL A 63 20.40 6.72 -1.28
N SER A 64 21.46 7.21 -0.63
CA SER A 64 22.83 6.98 -1.05
C SER A 64 23.39 5.72 -0.41
N TYR A 65 24.08 4.91 -1.20
CA TYR A 65 24.70 3.65 -0.78
C TYR A 65 26.19 3.69 -1.10
N ASP A 66 27.00 3.09 -0.22
CA ASP A 66 28.40 2.82 -0.51
C ASP A 66 28.50 1.80 -1.66
N GLU A 67 29.29 2.11 -2.68
CA GLU A 67 29.40 1.26 -3.88
C GLU A 67 30.10 -0.08 -3.62
N PHE A 68 30.89 -0.19 -2.54
CA PHE A 68 31.66 -1.40 -2.23
C PHE A 68 30.96 -2.30 -1.20
N THR A 69 30.41 -1.72 -0.13
CA THR A 69 29.76 -2.48 0.95
C THR A 69 28.25 -2.58 0.78
N GLY A 70 27.63 -1.67 0.03
CA GLY A 70 26.17 -1.55 -0.06
C GLY A 70 25.53 -0.94 1.20
N GLU A 71 26.33 -0.45 2.15
CA GLU A 71 25.81 0.21 3.35
C GLU A 71 25.19 1.57 2.99
N ILE A 72 24.09 1.92 3.68
CA ILE A 72 23.47 3.23 3.52
C ILE A 72 24.42 4.30 4.06
N LEU A 73 24.75 5.29 3.22
CA LEU A 73 25.60 6.42 3.61
C LEU A 73 24.85 7.35 4.56
N LEU A 74 25.56 7.92 5.53
CA LEU A 74 24.97 8.83 6.51
C LEU A 74 24.72 10.23 5.92
N GLY A 75 23.55 10.77 6.24
CA GLY A 75 23.18 12.15 5.93
C GLY A 75 22.61 12.34 4.52
N GLY A 76 21.65 13.26 4.38
CA GLY A 76 21.09 13.65 3.08
C GLY A 76 20.01 12.72 2.50
N ASN A 77 19.85 11.50 3.02
CA ASN A 77 18.82 10.57 2.52
C ASN A 77 17.40 11.10 2.73
N THR A 78 16.55 10.88 1.73
CA THR A 78 15.11 11.11 1.77
C THR A 78 14.38 9.79 1.60
N TYR A 79 13.65 9.35 2.63
CA TYR A 79 12.84 8.13 2.58
C TYR A 79 11.37 8.45 2.31
N ILE A 80 10.70 7.61 1.54
CA ILE A 80 9.28 7.75 1.25
C ILE A 80 8.50 6.62 1.96
N ASP A 81 7.42 6.99 2.64
CA ASP A 81 6.50 6.03 3.28
C ASP A 81 5.09 6.30 2.79
N VAL A 82 4.52 5.35 2.05
CA VAL A 82 3.18 5.46 1.46
C VAL A 82 2.23 4.56 2.23
N ARG A 83 1.20 5.16 2.83
CA ARG A 83 0.23 4.50 3.71
C ARG A 83 -1.17 4.61 3.15
N ASN A 84 -1.95 3.55 3.31
CA ASN A 84 -3.39 3.57 3.07
C ASN A 84 -4.13 3.64 4.41
N GLU A 85 -5.00 4.64 4.57
CA GLU A 85 -5.87 4.83 5.75
C GLU A 85 -7.36 4.69 5.38
N SER A 86 -7.68 4.37 4.12
CA SER A 86 -9.06 4.25 3.65
C SER A 86 -9.33 2.85 3.14
N ILE A 87 -10.43 2.26 3.57
CA ILE A 87 -10.85 0.92 3.13
C ILE A 87 -12.14 1.07 2.35
N ASN A 88 -12.22 0.41 1.18
CA ASN A 88 -13.46 0.33 0.42
C ASN A 88 -14.50 -0.47 1.25
N PRO A 89 -15.66 0.13 1.59
CA PRO A 89 -16.67 -0.55 2.41
C PRO A 89 -17.16 -1.87 1.82
N GLU A 90 -17.29 -1.97 0.49
CA GLU A 90 -17.73 -3.20 -0.18
C GLU A 90 -16.72 -4.35 0.03
N TYR A 91 -15.43 -4.01 0.00
CA TYR A 91 -14.35 -4.96 0.24
C TYR A 91 -14.27 -5.37 1.70
N LEU A 92 -14.59 -4.47 2.62
CA LEU A 92 -14.70 -4.81 4.04
C LEU A 92 -15.82 -5.82 4.29
N ASP A 93 -16.98 -5.62 3.68
CA ASP A 93 -18.11 -6.54 3.84
C ASP A 93 -17.81 -7.92 3.24
N LYS A 94 -17.18 -7.98 2.06
CA LYS A 94 -16.72 -9.25 1.47
C LYS A 94 -15.65 -9.92 2.33
N ALA A 95 -14.70 -9.15 2.85
CA ALA A 95 -13.64 -9.69 3.72
C ALA A 95 -14.21 -10.28 5.01
N LYS A 96 -15.24 -9.65 5.61
CA LYS A 96 -15.94 -10.17 6.79
C LYS A 96 -16.60 -11.52 6.50
N GLN A 97 -17.33 -11.62 5.39
CA GLN A 97 -17.98 -12.88 4.98
C GLN A 97 -16.95 -14.01 4.75
N ILE A 98 -15.82 -13.67 4.12
CA ILE A 98 -14.73 -14.62 3.92
C ILE A 98 -14.14 -15.06 5.26
N TYR A 99 -13.84 -14.10 6.14
CA TYR A 99 -13.18 -14.37 7.42
C TYR A 99 -14.07 -15.18 8.37
N GLU A 100 -15.37 -14.93 8.40
CA GLU A 100 -16.35 -15.72 9.17
C GLU A 100 -16.34 -17.21 8.75
N GLN A 101 -16.20 -17.49 7.45
CA GLN A 101 -16.07 -18.87 6.96
C GLN A 101 -14.76 -19.50 7.44
N VAL A 102 -13.66 -18.75 7.44
CA VAL A 102 -12.35 -19.20 7.94
C VAL A 102 -12.44 -19.57 9.42
N GLU A 103 -13.05 -18.71 10.24
CA GLU A 103 -13.24 -18.97 11.67
C GLU A 103 -14.12 -20.20 11.93
N THR A 104 -15.17 -20.37 11.12
CA THR A 104 -16.09 -21.50 11.23
C THR A 104 -15.44 -22.82 10.81
N ASN A 105 -14.72 -22.84 9.68
CA ASN A 105 -14.29 -24.09 9.05
C ASN A 105 -12.84 -24.49 9.35
N LYS A 106 -11.99 -23.60 9.91
CA LYS A 106 -10.58 -23.83 10.34
C LYS A 106 -9.63 -24.53 9.35
N LYS A 107 -10.11 -24.95 8.17
CA LYS A 107 -9.38 -25.51 7.05
C LYS A 107 -10.14 -25.14 5.78
N ILE A 108 -9.54 -24.27 4.97
CA ILE A 108 -10.13 -23.79 3.72
C ILE A 108 -9.03 -23.72 2.66
N ASN A 109 -9.30 -24.33 1.51
CA ASN A 109 -8.59 -24.06 0.27
C ASN A 109 -9.64 -23.71 -0.78
N GLY A 110 -9.91 -22.42 -0.93
CA GLY A 110 -11.06 -21.92 -1.69
C GLY A 110 -10.72 -20.62 -2.41
N THR A 111 -11.37 -20.40 -3.55
CA THR A 111 -11.25 -19.18 -4.34
C THR A 111 -12.56 -18.41 -4.29
N TYR A 112 -12.49 -17.14 -3.94
CA TYR A 112 -13.61 -16.23 -3.79
C TYR A 112 -13.51 -15.14 -4.87
N THR A 113 -14.53 -15.04 -5.72
CA THR A 113 -14.63 -13.93 -6.67
C THR A 113 -15.09 -12.69 -5.93
N ILE A 114 -14.27 -11.63 -5.94
CA ILE A 114 -14.61 -10.35 -5.32
C ILE A 114 -15.39 -9.51 -6.33
N ASN A 115 -14.86 -9.36 -7.54
CA ASN A 115 -15.53 -8.73 -8.67
C ASN A 115 -14.95 -9.31 -9.98
N ASP A 116 -15.28 -8.72 -11.12
CA ASP A 116 -14.82 -9.20 -12.44
C ASP A 116 -13.30 -9.16 -12.61
N GLU A 117 -12.60 -8.39 -11.79
CA GLU A 117 -11.16 -8.13 -11.92
C GLU A 117 -10.33 -8.68 -10.77
N MET A 118 -10.97 -9.12 -9.68
CA MET A 118 -10.30 -9.51 -8.45
C MET A 118 -10.84 -10.82 -7.87
N LYS A 119 -9.92 -11.69 -7.49
CA LYS A 119 -10.19 -12.95 -6.80
C LYS A 119 -9.30 -13.07 -5.56
N VAL A 120 -9.80 -13.76 -4.54
CA VAL A 120 -9.05 -14.09 -3.34
C VAL A 120 -8.97 -15.60 -3.21
N LYS A 121 -7.76 -16.15 -3.25
CA LYS A 121 -7.51 -17.57 -2.98
C LYS A 121 -6.99 -17.73 -1.56
N LEU A 122 -7.70 -18.51 -0.75
CA LEU A 122 -7.32 -18.80 0.62
C LEU A 122 -6.57 -20.11 0.71
N ILE A 123 -5.54 -20.13 1.55
CA ILE A 123 -4.87 -21.33 2.01
C ILE A 123 -4.80 -21.24 3.53
N VAL A 124 -5.72 -21.96 4.17
CA VAL A 124 -5.86 -22.06 5.63
C VAL A 124 -5.77 -23.53 6.00
N ASP A 125 -4.82 -23.86 6.86
CA ASP A 125 -4.66 -25.21 7.43
C ASP A 125 -4.81 -25.11 8.95
N LYS A 126 -5.60 -26.02 9.54
CA LYS A 126 -5.79 -26.11 10.99
C LYS A 126 -4.50 -26.40 11.76
N ASN A 127 -3.49 -26.93 11.08
CA ASN A 127 -2.18 -27.26 11.66
C ASN A 127 -1.13 -26.17 11.37
N ASP A 128 -1.52 -25.09 10.70
CA ASP A 128 -0.66 -23.96 10.38
C ASP A 128 -1.22 -22.70 11.01
N ASP A 129 -0.46 -22.09 11.92
CA ASP A 129 -0.88 -20.85 12.58
C ASP A 129 -0.92 -19.65 11.61
N LEU A 130 -0.42 -19.81 10.38
CA LEU A 130 -0.38 -18.78 9.36
C LEU A 130 -1.51 -18.94 8.33
N ASN A 131 -2.56 -18.14 8.48
CA ASN A 131 -3.60 -17.98 7.45
C ASN A 131 -3.04 -17.18 6.27
N ARG A 132 -3.17 -17.71 5.05
CA ARG A 132 -2.66 -17.06 3.82
C ARG A 132 -3.80 -16.76 2.85
N ALA A 133 -3.80 -15.55 2.31
CA ALA A 133 -4.68 -15.13 1.23
C ALA A 133 -3.84 -14.59 0.07
N TYR A 134 -4.11 -15.08 -1.14
CA TYR A 134 -3.55 -14.54 -2.38
C TYR A 134 -4.64 -13.71 -3.04
N ILE A 135 -4.43 -12.39 -3.10
CA ILE A 135 -5.33 -11.49 -3.82
C ILE A 135 -4.78 -11.34 -5.23
N GLN A 136 -5.56 -11.79 -6.20
CA GLN A 136 -5.20 -11.83 -7.60
C GLN A 136 -6.04 -10.79 -8.34
N THR A 137 -5.37 -9.87 -9.04
CA THR A 137 -5.98 -9.02 -10.06
C THR A 137 -5.47 -9.43 -11.45
N LYS A 138 -5.88 -8.72 -12.50
CA LYS A 138 -5.36 -8.94 -13.86
C LYS A 138 -3.84 -8.71 -13.94
N ASP A 139 -3.33 -7.73 -13.20
CA ASP A 139 -1.97 -7.23 -13.35
C ASP A 139 -1.01 -7.73 -12.26
N LYS A 140 -1.53 -8.17 -11.11
CA LYS A 140 -0.71 -8.49 -9.93
C LYS A 140 -1.33 -9.55 -9.04
N GLU A 141 -0.46 -10.23 -8.31
CA GLU A 141 -0.82 -11.11 -7.20
C GLU A 141 -0.13 -10.63 -5.93
N GLN A 142 -0.89 -10.52 -4.83
CA GLN A 142 -0.40 -10.11 -3.53
C GLN A 142 -0.70 -11.18 -2.48
N LEU A 143 0.35 -11.67 -1.82
CA LEU A 143 0.22 -12.53 -0.65
C LEU A 143 -0.04 -11.69 0.61
N VAL A 144 -1.04 -12.09 1.39
CA VAL A 144 -1.35 -11.57 2.72
C VAL A 144 -1.31 -12.72 3.71
N ILE A 145 -0.37 -12.63 4.67
CA ILE A 145 -0.19 -13.60 5.75
C ILE A 145 -0.82 -13.06 7.03
N ASN A 146 -1.38 -13.94 7.87
CA ASN A 146 -2.07 -13.62 9.11
C ASN A 146 -3.13 -12.54 8.87
N PHE A 147 -3.97 -12.78 7.85
CA PHE A 147 -5.03 -11.85 7.50
C PHE A 147 -6.19 -11.97 8.49
N ASN A 148 -6.80 -10.82 8.77
CA ASN A 148 -8.15 -10.70 9.29
C ASN A 148 -9.00 -9.93 8.25
N GLU A 149 -10.27 -9.69 8.56
CA GLU A 149 -11.19 -8.97 7.68
C GLU A 149 -10.69 -7.57 7.30
N VAL A 150 -10.11 -6.83 8.26
CA VAL A 150 -9.63 -5.46 8.03
C VAL A 150 -8.38 -5.46 7.14
N LYS A 151 -7.41 -6.33 7.45
CA LYS A 151 -6.15 -6.44 6.70
C LYS A 151 -6.42 -6.89 5.27
N LEU A 152 -7.27 -7.91 5.09
CA LEU A 152 -7.65 -8.39 3.77
C LEU A 152 -8.35 -7.30 2.96
N ALA A 153 -9.31 -6.59 3.56
CA ALA A 153 -10.00 -5.47 2.91
C ALA A 153 -9.07 -4.31 2.54
N ASN A 154 -8.09 -3.99 3.39
CA ASN A 154 -7.11 -2.96 3.11
C ASN A 154 -6.26 -3.30 1.89
N TYR A 155 -5.72 -4.53 1.82
CA TYR A 155 -4.96 -4.95 0.63
C TYR A 155 -5.85 -5.00 -0.61
N MET A 156 -7.08 -5.51 -0.53
CA MET A 156 -8.01 -5.43 -1.67
C MET A 156 -8.22 -3.98 -2.13
N THR A 157 -8.34 -3.03 -1.19
CA THR A 157 -8.52 -1.60 -1.51
C THR A 157 -7.30 -1.00 -2.21
N MET A 158 -6.08 -1.39 -1.82
CA MET A 158 -4.85 -0.92 -2.47
C MET A 158 -4.66 -1.50 -3.89
N LEU A 159 -5.37 -2.58 -4.22
CA LEU A 159 -5.27 -3.25 -5.52
C LEU A 159 -6.38 -2.84 -6.51
N LEU A 160 -7.25 -1.87 -6.15
CA LEU A 160 -8.10 -1.13 -7.09
C LEU A 160 -7.29 -0.42 -8.17
#